data_AF-A0A4Q3GWR5-F1
#
_entry.id   AF-A0A4Q3GWR5-F1
#
_cell.length_a   1.000
_cell.length_b   1.000
_cell.length_c   1.000
_cell.angle_alpha   90.00
_cell.angle_beta   90.00
_cell.angle_gamma   90.00
#
_symmetry.space_group_name_H-M   'P 1'
#
loop_
_entity.id
_entity.type
_entity.pdbx_description
1 polymer ?
#
loop_
_entity_poly.entity_id
_entity_poly.type
_entity_poly.pdbx_seq_one_letter_code
_entity_poly.pdbx_strand_id
1 'polypeptide(L)' 'PEAALRDANFKFTRRFHHVEARCREDGLAPEDAGLDRLDSYWNEIRAADKTT' A
#
# COMPACT_ATOMS: atom_id res chain seq x y z
N PRO A 1 -19.34 -15.49 -0.82
CA PRO A 1 -18.29 -15.25 0.20
C PRO A 1 -16.91 -15.06 -0.45
N GLU A 2 -16.59 -15.82 -1.50
CA GLU A 2 -15.32 -15.67 -2.24
C GLU A 2 -15.14 -14.30 -2.90
N ALA A 3 -16.20 -13.66 -3.39
CA ALA A 3 -16.09 -12.37 -4.08
C ALA A 3 -15.57 -11.25 -3.16
N ALA A 4 -16.12 -11.13 -1.94
CA ALA A 4 -15.69 -10.12 -0.97
C ALA A 4 -14.23 -10.32 -0.52
N LEU A 5 -13.80 -11.58 -0.38
CA LEU A 5 -12.41 -11.92 -0.07
C LEU A 5 -11.47 -11.62 -1.25
N ARG A 6 -11.89 -11.87 -2.49
CA ARG A 6 -11.12 -11.52 -3.68
C ARG A 6 -10.94 -10.01 -3.82
N ASP A 7 -12.01 -9.25 -3.61
CA ASP A 7 -11.96 -7.78 -3.66
C ASP A 7 -11.06 -7.21 -2.56
N ALA A 8 -11.13 -7.77 -1.34
CA ALA A 8 -10.24 -7.38 -0.26
C ALA A 8 -8.77 -7.66 -0.58
N ASN A 9 -8.47 -8.85 -1.12
CA ASN A 9 -7.12 -9.21 -1.56
C ASN A 9 -6.63 -8.29 -2.67
N PHE A 10 -7.47 -7.99 -3.66
CA PHE A 10 -7.10 -7.09 -4.76
C PHE A 10 -6.74 -5.69 -4.24
N LYS A 11 -7.53 -5.15 -3.31
CA LYS A 11 -7.24 -3.87 -2.65
C LYS A 11 -5.94 -3.92 -1.86
N PHE A 12 -5.70 -5.02 -1.13
CA PHE A 12 -4.46 -5.20 -0.38
C PHE A 12 -3.24 -5.22 -1.31
N THR A 13 -3.26 -6.05 -2.36
CA THR A 13 -2.17 -6.15 -3.35
C THR A 13 -1.92 -4.80 -4.03
N ARG A 14 -2.97 -4.08 -4.43
CA ARG A 14 -2.83 -2.75 -5.04
C ARG A 14 -2.13 -1.76 -4.12
N ARG A 15 -2.53 -1.72 -2.84
CA ARG A 15 -1.92 -0.83 -1.85
C ARG A 15 -0.49 -1.24 -1.52
N PHE A 16 -0.21 -2.54 -1.42
CA PHE A 16 1.13 -3.03 -1.14
C PHE A 16 2.11 -2.64 -2.25
N HIS A 17 1.72 -2.81 -3.51
CA HIS A 17 2.56 -2.36 -4.63
C HIS A 17 2.80 -0.85 -4.65
N HIS A 18 1.84 -0.04 -4.20
CA HIS A 18 2.05 1.40 -4.03
C HIS A 18 3.12 1.67 -2.99
N VAL A 19 3.02 1.04 -1.81
CA VAL A 19 4.03 1.18 -0.74
C VAL A 19 5.41 0.77 -1.24
N GLU A 20 5.53 -0.37 -1.95
CA GLU A 20 6.81 -0.79 -2.54
C GLU A 20 7.36 0.22 -3.56
N ALA A 21 6.49 0.81 -4.39
CA ALA A 21 6.89 1.81 -5.36
C ALA A 21 7.43 3.07 -4.65
N ARG A 22 6.72 3.57 -3.63
CA ARG A 22 7.17 4.72 -2.83
C ARG A 22 8.51 4.46 -2.14
N CYS A 23 8.70 3.26 -1.58
CA CYS A 23 10.00 2.87 -1.01
C CYS A 23 11.12 2.94 -2.05
N ARG A 24 10.89 2.42 -3.27
CA ARG A 24 11.89 2.48 -4.36
C ARG A 24 12.16 3.91 -4.81
N GLU A 25 11.15 4.77 -4.89
CA GLU A 25 11.31 6.18 -5.22
C GLU A 25 12.17 6.92 -4.19
N ASP A 26 12.00 6.60 -2.91
CA ASP A 26 12.80 7.15 -1.81
C ASP A 26 14.18 6.46 -1.69
N GLY A 27 14.49 5.48 -2.55
CA GLY A 27 15.78 4.77 -2.58
C GLY A 27 15.98 3.81 -1.41
N LEU A 28 14.90 3.35 -0.78
CA LEU A 28 14.92 2.52 0.42
C LEU A 28 14.29 1.16 0.15
N ALA A 29 14.83 0.11 0.77
CA ALA A 29 14.13 -1.15 0.83
C ALA A 29 12.95 -1.04 1.83
N PRO A 30 11.82 -1.72 1.59
CA PRO A 30 10.68 -1.71 2.51
C PRO A 30 11.05 -2.18 3.94
N GLU A 31 11.99 -3.12 4.05
CA GLU A 31 12.51 -3.61 5.32
C GLU A 31 13.31 -2.56 6.11
N ASP A 32 13.97 -1.63 5.40
CA ASP A 32 14.77 -0.54 5.99
C ASP A 32 13.96 0.74 6.22
N ALA A 33 12.78 0.87 5.61
CA ALA A 33 11.95 2.08 5.69
C ALA A 33 11.37 2.31 7.10
N GLY A 34 11.15 1.23 7.86
CA GLY A 34 10.50 1.27 9.18
C GLY A 34 8.97 1.41 9.09
N LEU A 35 8.26 0.97 10.14
CA LEU A 35 6.80 0.88 10.14
C LEU A 35 6.09 2.21 9.96
N ASP A 36 6.62 3.30 10.52
CA ASP A 36 6.01 4.64 10.46
C ASP A 36 5.94 5.16 9.02
N ARG A 37 7.04 4.99 8.26
CA ARG A 37 7.14 5.38 6.86
C ARG A 37 6.26 4.50 5.96
N LEU A 38 6.26 3.19 6.19
CA LEU A 38 5.37 2.26 5.48
C LEU A 38 3.89 2.61 5.73
N ASP A 39 3.51 2.96 6.96
CA ASP A 39 2.15 3.38 7.31
C ASP A 39 1.77 4.71 6.63
N SER A 40 2.71 5.65 6.52
CA SER A 40 2.51 6.90 5.77
C SER A 40 2.16 6.63 4.30
N TYR A 41 2.94 5.79 3.60
CA TYR A 41 2.64 5.43 2.21
C TYR A 41 1.32 4.65 2.07
N TRP A 42 1.00 3.82 3.06
CA TRP A 42 -0.27 3.10 3.09
C TRP A 42 -1.47 4.03 3.25
N ASN A 43 -1.36 5.06 4.11
CA ASN A 43 -2.38 6.07 4.29
C ASN A 43 -2.57 6.94 3.03
N GLU A 44 -1.49 7.23 2.32
CA GLU A 44 -1.51 7.96 1.04
C GLU A 44 -2.40 7.25 0.01
N ILE A 45 -2.14 5.96 -0.29
CA ILE A 45 -2.95 5.20 -1.26
C ILE A 45 -4.38 4.96 -0.75
N ARG A 46 -4.58 4.80 0.55
CA ARG A 46 -5.92 4.70 1.13
C ARG A 46 -6.74 5.99 0.96
N ALA A 47 -6.10 7.16 0.99
CA ALA A 47 -6.79 8.42 0.75
C ALA A 47 -7.17 8.57 -0.74
N ALA A 48 -6.29 8.16 -1.65
CA ALA A 48 -6.59 8.11 -3.09
C ALA A 48 -7.75 7.13 -3.40
N ASP A 49 -7.76 5.95 -2.78
CA ASP A 49 -8.83 4.95 -2.87
C ASP A 49 -10.19 5.45 -2.37
N LYS A 50 -10.23 6.41 -1.43
CA LYS A 50 -11.47 6.99 -0.89
C LYS A 50 -12.01 8.14 -1.74
N THR A 51 -11.16 8.72 -2.57
CA THR A 51 -11.49 9.89 -3.39
C THR A 51 -11.98 9.48 -4.79
N THR A 52 -11.82 8.21 -5.16
CA THR A 52 -12.32 7.61 -6.40
C THR A 52 -13.55 6.75 -6.12
#